data_AF-A0A536CD08-F1
#
_entry.id   AF-A0A536CD08-F1
#
_cell.length_a   1.000
_cell.length_b   1.000
_cell.length_c   1.000
_cell.angle_alpha   90.00
_cell.angle_beta   90.00
_cell.angle_gamma   90.00
#
_symmetry.space_group_name_H-M   'P 1'
#
loop_
_entity.id
_entity.type
_entity.pdbx_description
1 polymer ?
#
loop_
_entity_poly.entity_id
_entity_poly.type
_entity_poly.pdbx_seq_one_letter_code
_entity_poly.pdbx_strand_id
1 'polypeptide(L)'
;MVPSADAATALERAAQLRGELELAITRLRPPGPRPGPGSTVAAGPWLHFLVLHEAYVEGRPNKQIMQRYSVSESSFHRARRRAVDALADDLDERLRRPAVRL
;
A
#
# COMPACT_ATOMS: atom_id res chain seq x y z
N MET A 1 29.45 -17.46 6.38
CA MET A 1 28.81 -16.89 7.58
C MET A 1 27.56 -16.16 7.10
N VAL A 2 26.38 -16.78 7.22
CA VAL A 2 25.12 -16.16 6.84
C VAL A 2 24.72 -15.27 8.03
N PRO A 3 24.53 -13.94 7.86
CA PRO A 3 24.12 -13.11 8.97
C PRO A 3 22.76 -13.59 9.47
N SER A 4 22.71 -13.95 10.76
CA SER A 4 21.47 -14.31 11.45
C SER A 4 20.55 -13.09 11.46
N ALA A 5 19.25 -13.30 11.20
CA ALA A 5 18.23 -12.25 11.23
C ALA A 5 18.17 -11.50 12.58
N ASP A 6 18.74 -12.06 13.65
CA ASP A 6 18.83 -11.45 14.98
C ASP A 6 19.88 -10.32 15.11
N ALA A 7 20.82 -10.21 14.16
CA ALA A 7 21.88 -9.19 14.22
C ALA A 7 21.50 -7.85 13.55
N ALA A 8 20.32 -7.78 12.91
CA ALA A 8 19.88 -6.57 12.24
C ALA A 8 19.59 -5.45 13.25
N THR A 9 20.19 -4.29 13.02
CA THR A 9 19.86 -3.07 13.74
C THR A 9 18.37 -2.73 13.61
N ALA A 10 17.82 -1.95 14.54
CA ALA A 10 16.42 -1.50 14.45
C ALA A 10 16.14 -0.75 13.15
N LEU A 11 17.14 -0.02 12.62
CA LEU A 11 17.04 0.69 11.35
C LEU A 11 16.95 -0.25 10.14
N GLU A 12 17.77 -1.29 10.10
CA GLU A 12 17.72 -2.30 9.03
C GLU A 12 16.39 -3.05 9.03
N ARG A 13 15.87 -3.39 10.22
CA ARG A 13 14.54 -4.00 10.37
C ARG A 13 13.44 -3.08 9.88
N ALA A 14 13.52 -1.78 10.18
CA ALA A 14 12.57 -0.79 9.70
C ALA A 14 12.63 -0.64 8.17
N ALA A 15 13.84 -0.62 7.58
CA ALA A 15 14.03 -0.57 6.14
C ALA A 15 13.47 -1.82 5.44
N GLN A 16 13.72 -3.00 6.00
CA GLN A 16 13.17 -4.26 5.49
C GLN A 16 11.64 -4.26 5.56
N LEU A 17 11.06 -3.89 6.71
CA LEU A 17 9.61 -3.78 6.88
C LEU A 17 9.01 -2.80 5.87
N ARG A 18 9.65 -1.64 5.66
CA ARG A 18 9.21 -0.67 4.66
C ARG A 18 9.20 -1.28 3.25
N GLY A 19 10.24 -2.00 2.87
CA GLY A 19 10.30 -2.69 1.58
C GLY A 19 9.18 -3.72 1.40
N GLU A 20 8.91 -4.53 2.42
CA GLU A 20 7.80 -5.50 2.39
C GLU A 20 6.43 -4.81 2.24
N LEU A 21 6.21 -3.71 2.95
CA LEU A 21 4.98 -2.91 2.84
C LEU A 21 4.84 -2.26 1.46
N GLU A 22 5.91 -1.73 0.88
CA GLU A 22 5.89 -1.16 -0.48
C GLU A 22 5.53 -2.24 -1.53
N LEU A 23 6.10 -3.43 -1.40
CA LEU A 23 5.78 -4.56 -2.27
C LEU A 23 4.32 -5.01 -2.08
N ALA A 24 3.83 -5.05 -0.85
CA ALA A 24 2.44 -5.39 -0.55
C ALA A 24 1.45 -4.38 -1.13
N ILE A 25 1.70 -3.08 -0.95
CA ILE A 25 0.91 -2.02 -1.56
C ILE A 25 0.92 -2.14 -3.10
N THR A 26 2.07 -2.43 -3.70
CA THR A 26 2.20 -2.59 -5.15
C THR A 26 1.31 -3.70 -5.70
N ARG A 27 1.13 -4.80 -4.97
CA ARG A 27 0.30 -5.94 -5.37
C ARG A 27 -1.20 -5.65 -5.35
N LEU A 28 -1.64 -4.69 -4.55
CA LEU A 28 -3.03 -4.24 -4.52
C LEU A 28 -3.42 -3.42 -5.76
N ARG A 29 -2.48 -3.16 -6.69
CA ARG A 29 -2.75 -2.43 -7.92
C ARG A 29 -3.85 -3.12 -8.74
N PRO A 30 -5.00 -2.47 -8.99
CA PRO A 30 -6.05 -3.04 -9.81
C PRO A 30 -5.61 -3.18 -11.27
N PRO A 31 -6.23 -4.10 -12.03
CA PRO A 31 -6.00 -4.19 -13.47
C PRO A 31 -6.54 -2.95 -14.20
N GLY A 32 -6.01 -2.69 -15.39
CA GLY A 32 -6.44 -1.61 -16.27
C GLY A 32 -5.63 -0.30 -16.13
N PRO A 33 -6.07 0.77 -16.82
CA PRO A 33 -5.37 2.05 -16.82
C PRO A 33 -5.51 2.75 -15.46
N ARG A 34 -4.39 3.30 -14.96
CA ARG A 34 -4.39 4.11 -13.73
C ARG A 34 -5.21 5.38 -13.95
N PRO A 35 -6.17 5.72 -13.07
CA PRO A 35 -6.88 6.99 -13.13
C PRO A 35 -5.92 8.18 -13.04
N GLY A 36 -6.07 9.10 -13.99
CA GLY A 36 -5.35 10.38 -13.97
C GLY A 36 -5.90 11.35 -12.93
N PRO A 37 -5.19 12.47 -12.68
CA PRO A 37 -5.69 13.58 -11.87
C PRO A 37 -7.01 14.11 -12.42
N GLY A 38 -7.90 14.56 -11.53
CA GLY A 38 -9.24 15.05 -11.88
C GLY A 38 -10.24 13.95 -12.25
N SER A 39 -9.81 12.68 -12.27
CA SER A 39 -10.72 11.56 -12.48
C SER A 39 -11.57 11.31 -11.24
N THR A 40 -12.87 11.54 -11.36
CA THR A 40 -13.88 11.14 -10.37
C THR A 40 -14.12 9.62 -10.36
N VAL A 41 -13.56 8.90 -11.36
CA VAL A 41 -13.64 7.44 -11.54
C VAL A 41 -12.72 6.68 -10.59
N ALA A 42 -11.96 7.36 -9.73
CA ALA A 42 -11.17 6.68 -8.70
C ALA A 42 -12.04 5.86 -7.72
N ALA A 43 -13.37 6.01 -7.70
CA ALA A 43 -14.26 5.20 -6.86
C ALA A 43 -13.98 3.69 -7.01
N GLY A 44 -13.80 3.00 -5.87
CA GLY A 44 -13.59 1.55 -5.83
C GLY A 44 -12.12 1.13 -5.65
N PRO A 45 -11.68 0.00 -6.24
CA PRO A 45 -10.36 -0.58 -5.99
C PRO A 45 -9.19 0.36 -6.30
N TRP A 46 -9.34 1.23 -7.29
CA TRP A 46 -8.30 2.21 -7.65
C TRP A 46 -8.05 3.22 -6.53
N LEU A 47 -9.10 3.81 -5.92
CA LEU A 47 -8.88 4.73 -4.80
C LEU A 47 -8.20 4.01 -3.63
N HIS A 48 -8.54 2.75 -3.33
CA HIS A 48 -7.85 2.00 -2.27
C HIS A 48 -6.34 1.88 -2.52
N PHE A 49 -5.95 1.49 -3.74
CA PHE A 49 -4.54 1.44 -4.11
C PHE A 49 -3.88 2.82 -4.07
N LEU A 50 -4.51 3.84 -4.65
CA LEU A 50 -3.94 5.19 -4.76
C LEU A 50 -3.75 5.87 -3.41
N VAL A 51 -4.68 5.70 -2.45
CA VAL A 51 -4.50 6.29 -1.10
C VAL A 51 -3.34 5.66 -0.34
N LEU A 52 -2.99 4.40 -0.62
CA LEU A 52 -1.81 3.78 -0.01
C LEU A 52 -0.54 4.15 -0.78
N HIS A 53 -0.54 3.95 -2.09
CA HIS A 53 0.63 4.20 -2.93
C HIS A 53 1.08 5.65 -2.85
N GLU A 54 0.18 6.61 -3.08
CA GLU A 54 0.60 8.01 -3.07
C GLU A 54 0.98 8.50 -1.67
N ALA A 55 0.32 8.04 -0.60
CA ALA A 55 0.62 8.51 0.75
C ALA A 55 1.89 7.90 1.35
N TYR A 56 2.11 6.58 1.16
CA TYR A 56 3.16 5.85 1.86
C TYR A 56 4.37 5.50 0.99
N VAL A 57 4.17 5.32 -0.32
CA VAL A 57 5.26 5.04 -1.27
C VAL A 57 5.81 6.35 -1.83
N GLU A 58 4.93 7.23 -2.32
CA GLU A 58 5.33 8.52 -2.91
C GLU A 58 5.47 9.66 -1.87
N GLY A 59 5.01 9.46 -0.63
CA GLY A 59 5.08 10.47 0.43
C GLY A 59 4.19 11.69 0.22
N ARG A 60 3.17 11.59 -0.64
CA ARG A 60 2.27 12.70 -0.96
C ARG A 60 1.38 13.04 0.24
N PRO A 61 1.24 14.32 0.62
CA PRO A 61 0.30 14.72 1.66
C PRO A 61 -1.14 14.33 1.32
N ASN A 62 -1.89 13.81 2.30
CA ASN A 62 -3.29 13.37 2.12
C ASN A 62 -4.17 14.43 1.46
N LYS A 63 -4.01 15.71 1.84
CA LYS A 63 -4.76 16.83 1.25
C LYS A 63 -4.56 16.94 -0.26
N GLN A 64 -3.34 16.70 -0.75
CA GLN A 64 -3.06 16.72 -2.18
C GLN A 64 -3.69 15.53 -2.90
N ILE A 65 -3.68 14.33 -2.29
CA ILE A 65 -4.35 13.15 -2.86
C ILE A 65 -5.85 13.39 -2.98
N MET A 66 -6.47 13.92 -1.93
CA MET A 66 -7.90 14.27 -1.91
C MET A 66 -8.25 15.28 -3.02
N GLN A 67 -7.45 16.32 -3.18
CA GLN A 67 -7.64 17.31 -4.26
C GLN A 67 -7.43 16.69 -5.65
N ARG A 68 -6.39 15.87 -5.81
CA ARG A 68 -6.01 15.23 -7.08
C ARG A 68 -7.11 14.33 -7.63
N TYR A 69 -7.90 13.69 -6.76
CA TYR A 69 -8.97 12.76 -7.14
C TYR A 69 -10.37 13.28 -6.82
N SER A 70 -10.50 14.54 -6.42
CA SER A 70 -11.78 15.16 -6.05
C SER A 70 -12.56 14.36 -5.01
N VAL A 71 -11.86 13.82 -4.00
CA VAL A 71 -12.43 12.98 -2.94
C VAL A 71 -12.57 13.78 -1.65
N SER A 72 -13.73 13.68 -0.99
CA SER A 72 -13.93 14.29 0.32
C SER A 72 -13.09 13.60 1.41
N GLU A 73 -12.78 14.31 2.48
CA GLU A 73 -12.01 13.78 3.62
C GLU A 73 -12.61 12.49 4.21
N SER A 74 -13.92 12.49 4.45
CA SER A 74 -14.62 11.30 4.94
C SER A 74 -14.49 10.11 3.97
N SER A 75 -14.58 10.34 2.66
CA SER A 75 -14.42 9.28 1.66
C SER A 75 -12.97 8.79 1.57
N PHE A 76 -11.99 9.69 1.67
CA PHE A 76 -10.57 9.33 1.72
C PHE A 76 -10.26 8.45 2.92
N HIS A 77 -10.71 8.82 4.13
CA HIS A 77 -10.48 8.03 5.33
C HIS A 77 -11.20 6.68 5.31
N ARG A 78 -12.41 6.59 4.71
CA ARG A 78 -13.08 5.31 4.48
C ARG A 78 -12.30 4.42 3.52
N ALA A 79 -11.84 4.98 2.40
CA ALA A 79 -11.03 4.27 1.42
C ALA A 79 -9.71 3.79 2.03
N ARG A 80 -9.02 4.64 2.80
CA ARG A 80 -7.76 4.29 3.47
C ARG A 80 -7.93 3.15 4.48
N ARG A 81 -8.99 3.16 5.29
CA ARG A 81 -9.28 2.03 6.21
C ARG A 81 -9.44 0.72 5.45
N ARG A 82 -10.31 0.70 4.43
CA ARG A 82 -10.52 -0.50 3.58
C ARG A 82 -9.25 -0.95 2.88
N ALA A 83 -8.40 -0.01 2.46
CA ALA A 83 -7.14 -0.34 1.81
C ALA A 83 -6.15 -0.96 2.80
N VAL A 84 -6.08 -0.46 4.04
CA VAL A 84 -5.27 -1.05 5.11
C VAL A 84 -5.77 -2.44 5.46
N ASP A 85 -7.08 -2.66 5.51
CA ASP A 85 -7.66 -4.00 5.73
C ASP A 85 -7.21 -4.96 4.62
N ALA A 86 -7.33 -4.55 3.34
CA ALA A 86 -6.88 -5.36 2.21
C ALA A 86 -5.36 -5.62 2.20
N LEU A 87 -4.57 -4.67 2.69
CA LEU A 87 -3.12 -4.84 2.86
C LEU A 87 -2.81 -5.88 3.94
N ALA A 88 -3.52 -5.84 5.06
CA ALA A 88 -3.39 -6.81 6.14
C ALA A 88 -3.75 -8.22 5.65
N ASP A 89 -4.83 -8.35 4.87
CA ASP A 89 -5.24 -9.63 4.27
C ASP A 89 -4.18 -10.20 3.30
N ASP A 90 -3.57 -9.38 2.41
CA ASP A 90 -2.48 -9.85 1.52
C ASP A 90 -1.26 -10.33 2.32
N LEU A 91 -0.87 -9.58 3.35
CA LEU A 91 0.27 -9.94 4.19
C LEU A 91 0.02 -11.25 4.94
N ASP A 92 -1.13 -11.38 5.57
CA ASP A 92 -1.51 -12.56 6.33
C ASP A 92 -1.65 -13.80 5.44
N GLU A 93 -2.27 -13.68 4.25
CA GLU A 93 -2.32 -14.78 3.28
C GLU A 93 -0.92 -15.28 2.89
N ARG A 94 0.04 -14.37 2.72
CA ARG A 94 1.42 -14.70 2.37
C ARG A 94 2.21 -15.32 3.51
N LEU A 95 1.96 -14.86 4.74
CA LEU A 95 2.58 -15.45 5.92
C LEU A 95 2.06 -16.87 6.18
N ARG A 96 0.79 -17.14 5.82
CA ARG A 96 0.20 -18.48 5.93
C ARG A 96 0.57 -19.43 4.79
N ARG A 97 0.83 -18.93 3.58
CA ARG A 97 1.26 -19.77 2.46
C ARG A 97 2.74 -20.15 2.64
N PRO A 98 3.09 -21.45 2.76
CA PRO A 98 4.49 -21.84 2.75
C PRO A 98 5.11 -21.40 1.42
N ALA A 99 6.28 -20.76 1.49
CA ALA A 99 7.02 -20.37 0.29
C ALA A 99 7.28 -21.62 -0.54
N VAL A 100 6.55 -21.79 -1.65
CA VAL A 100 6.85 -22.83 -2.64
C VAL A 100 8.19 -22.45 -3.25
N ARG A 101 9.26 -23.09 -2.78
CA ARG A 101 10.54 -23.08 -3.48
C ARG A 101 10.36 -23.91 -4.75
N LEU A 102 10.33 -23.24 -5.90
CA LEU A 102 10.53 -23.87 -7.20
C LEU A 102 12.02 -24.12 -7.42
#